data_AF-A0A3N6IBW3-F1
#
_entry.id   AF-A0A3N6IBW3-F1
#
_cell.length_a   1.000
_cell.length_b   1.000
_cell.length_c   1.000
_cell.angle_alpha   90.00
_cell.angle_beta   90.00
_cell.angle_gamma   90.00
#
_symmetry.space_group_name_H-M   'P 1'
#
loop_
_entity.id
_entity.type
_entity.pdbx_description
1 polymer ?
#
loop_
_entity_poly.entity_id
_entity_poly.type
_entity_poly.pdbx_seq_one_letter_code
_entity_poly.pdbx_strand_id
1 'polypeptide(L)'
;MSADVLPYLGAVAVATAAAATWAARLAPTARPSGTVPFTEPEPGVRYLRCDSPHCAHKTYPHLRQADGIFVCSNCGGLKGAAA
;
A
#
# COMPACT_ATOMS: atom_id res chain seq x y z
N MET A 1 -8.25 52.50 -9.42
CA MET A 1 -7.83 51.28 -10.14
C MET A 1 -9.02 50.81 -10.96
N SER A 2 -8.87 50.68 -12.26
CA SER A 2 -9.96 50.40 -13.20
C SER A 2 -10.58 49.03 -12.91
N ALA A 3 -11.91 48.91 -12.99
CA ALA A 3 -12.63 47.66 -12.80
C ALA A 3 -12.16 46.54 -13.75
N ASP A 4 -11.52 46.91 -14.85
CA ASP A 4 -10.94 46.02 -15.86
C ASP A 4 -9.71 45.25 -15.38
N VAL A 5 -9.07 45.65 -14.28
CA VAL A 5 -7.84 45.00 -13.77
C VAL A 5 -8.15 43.79 -12.86
N LEU A 6 -9.31 43.82 -12.19
CA LEU A 6 -9.79 42.73 -11.32
C LEU A 6 -9.85 41.35 -11.99
N PRO A 7 -10.39 41.17 -13.21
CA PRO A 7 -10.41 39.85 -13.86
C PRO A 7 -9.00 39.33 -14.17
N TYR A 8 -8.05 40.20 -14.52
CA TYR A 8 -6.66 39.78 -14.76
C TYR A 8 -5.95 39.35 -13.49
N LEU A 9 -6.16 40.06 -12.38
CA LEU A 9 -5.63 39.65 -11.08
C LEU A 9 -6.19 38.29 -10.63
N GLY A 10 -7.49 38.06 -10.85
CA GLY A 10 -8.12 36.76 -10.60
C GLY A 10 -7.53 35.64 -11.46
N ALA A 11 -7.34 35.88 -12.75
CA ALA A 11 -6.74 34.91 -13.66
C ALA A 11 -5.30 34.53 -13.26
N VAL A 12 -4.49 35.52 -12.87
CA VAL A 12 -3.12 35.29 -12.40
C VAL A 12 -3.11 34.48 -11.10
N ALA A 13 -4.00 34.76 -10.16
CA ALA A 13 -4.12 34.00 -8.92
C ALA A 13 -4.48 32.51 -9.18
N VAL A 14 -5.39 32.24 -10.11
CA VAL A 14 -5.77 30.85 -10.46
C VAL A 14 -4.63 30.12 -11.15
N ALA A 15 -3.97 30.76 -12.12
CA ALA A 15 -2.86 30.16 -12.86
C ALA A 15 -1.69 29.82 -11.93
N THR A 16 -1.35 30.71 -10.99
CA THR A 16 -0.28 30.48 -10.00
C THR A 16 -0.64 29.36 -9.03
N ALA A 17 -1.87 29.30 -8.54
CA ALA A 17 -2.33 28.22 -7.66
C ALA A 17 -2.30 26.85 -8.37
N ALA A 18 -2.73 26.79 -9.63
CA ALA A 18 -2.69 25.57 -10.43
C ALA A 18 -1.26 25.09 -10.67
N ALA A 19 -0.35 26.01 -11.02
CA ALA A 19 1.07 25.72 -11.21
C ALA A 19 1.72 25.21 -9.92
N ALA A 20 1.46 25.85 -8.78
CA ALA A 20 1.97 25.42 -7.48
C ALA A 20 1.46 24.02 -7.10
N THR A 21 0.18 23.75 -7.34
CA THR A 21 -0.43 22.44 -7.07
C THR A 21 0.19 21.35 -7.95
N TRP A 22 0.37 21.63 -9.24
CA TRP A 22 0.98 20.69 -10.16
C TRP A 22 2.46 20.43 -9.80
N ALA A 23 3.21 21.48 -9.47
CA ALA A 23 4.59 21.35 -9.00
C ALA A 23 4.69 20.53 -7.71
N ALA A 24 3.77 20.72 -6.75
CA ALA A 24 3.74 19.93 -5.51
C ALA A 24 3.44 18.45 -5.76
N ARG A 25 2.62 18.12 -6.78
CA ARG A 25 2.36 16.72 -7.17
C ARG A 25 3.55 16.06 -7.86
N LEU A 26 4.34 16.85 -8.58
CA LEU A 26 5.55 16.37 -9.25
C LEU A 26 6.79 16.40 -8.35
N ALA A 27 6.73 17.14 -7.24
CA ALA A 27 7.80 17.15 -6.26
C ALA A 27 8.07 15.70 -5.85
N PRO A 28 9.30 15.19 -6.05
CA PRO A 28 9.66 13.87 -5.60
C PRO A 28 9.46 13.84 -4.09
N THR A 29 8.40 13.17 -3.61
CA THR A 29 8.32 12.82 -2.21
C THR A 29 9.51 11.93 -1.95
N ALA A 30 10.51 12.43 -1.21
CA ALA A 30 11.67 11.66 -0.82
C ALA A 30 11.15 10.44 -0.07
N ARG A 31 11.08 9.30 -0.77
CA ARG A 31 10.76 8.03 -0.14
C ARG A 31 11.86 7.83 0.89
N PRO A 32 11.54 7.60 2.18
CA PRO A 32 12.57 7.31 3.14
C PRO A 32 13.41 6.16 2.59
N SER A 33 14.69 6.41 2.35
CA SER A 33 15.66 5.47 1.78
C SER A 33 16.11 4.44 2.82
N GLY A 34 15.29 4.24 3.86
CA GLY A 34 15.51 3.19 4.83
C GLY A 34 15.39 1.86 4.14
N THR A 35 16.53 1.23 3.86
CA THR A 35 16.59 -0.19 3.56
C THR A 35 16.06 -0.90 4.80
N VAL A 36 14.81 -1.33 4.76
CA VAL A 36 14.33 -2.31 5.75
C VAL A 36 15.13 -3.59 5.51
N PRO A 37 15.82 -4.13 6.53
CA PRO A 37 16.55 -5.37 6.36
C PRO A 37 15.55 -6.46 6.00
N PHE A 38 15.80 -7.15 4.89
CA PHE A 38 15.03 -8.34 4.58
C PHE A 38 15.35 -9.40 5.63
N THR A 39 14.30 -9.92 6.27
CA THR A 39 14.39 -11.08 7.15
C THR A 39 13.81 -12.25 6.39
N GLU A 40 14.63 -13.26 6.12
CA GLU A 40 14.17 -14.52 5.53
C GLU A 40 13.07 -15.11 6.43
N PRO A 41 11.91 -15.48 5.87
CA PRO A 41 10.90 -16.21 6.62
C PRO A 41 11.47 -17.50 7.19
N GLU A 42 10.97 -17.93 8.36
CA GLU A 42 11.36 -19.19 8.97
C GLU A 42 11.16 -20.37 7.98
N PRO A 43 12.08 -21.35 7.92
CA PRO A 43 11.96 -22.47 6.98
C PRO A 43 10.60 -23.16 7.06
N GLY A 44 9.94 -23.32 5.91
CA GLY A 44 8.61 -23.94 5.83
C GLY A 44 7.42 -23.00 6.08
N VAL A 45 7.67 -21.75 6.47
CA VAL A 45 6.63 -20.70 6.50
C VAL A 45 6.41 -20.13 5.11
N ARG A 46 5.15 -19.94 4.74
CA ARG A 46 4.75 -19.19 3.54
C ARG A 46 3.76 -18.10 3.89
N TYR A 47 3.97 -16.92 3.34
CA TYR A 47 3.00 -15.83 3.42
C TYR A 47 1.92 -16.04 2.36
N LEU A 48 0.78 -16.58 2.78
CA LEU A 48 -0.35 -16.90 1.90
C LEU A 48 -1.57 -16.05 2.29
N ARG A 49 -2.41 -15.71 1.31
CA ARG A 49 -3.72 -15.09 1.56
C ARG A 49 -4.56 -16.07 2.38
N CYS A 50 -5.00 -15.70 3.58
CA CYS A 50 -5.88 -16.55 4.37
C CYS A 50 -7.30 -16.53 3.78
N ASP A 51 -8.02 -17.65 3.77
CA ASP A 51 -9.40 -17.70 3.25
C ASP A 51 -10.45 -17.49 4.35
N SER A 52 -10.02 -17.42 5.62
CA SER A 52 -10.91 -17.20 6.76
C SER A 52 -11.38 -15.74 6.85
N PRO A 53 -12.69 -15.49 7.13
CA PRO A 53 -13.20 -14.14 7.37
C PRO A 53 -12.60 -13.51 8.64
N HIS A 54 -12.16 -14.32 9.62
CA HIS A 54 -11.47 -13.83 10.82
C HIS A 54 -10.18 -13.06 10.46
N CYS A 55 -9.53 -13.44 9.36
CA CYS A 55 -8.32 -12.80 8.86
C CYS A 55 -8.61 -11.70 7.81
N ALA A 56 -9.88 -11.38 7.55
CA ALA A 56 -10.31 -10.44 6.51
C ALA A 56 -9.64 -10.70 5.14
N HIS A 57 -9.37 -11.97 4.85
CA HIS A 57 -8.65 -12.42 3.67
C HIS A 57 -7.28 -11.77 3.42
N LYS A 58 -6.59 -11.33 4.48
CA LYS A 58 -5.23 -10.77 4.40
C LYS A 58 -4.19 -11.88 4.33
N THR A 59 -2.98 -11.50 3.90
CA THR A 59 -1.82 -12.39 3.87
C THR A 59 -1.26 -12.56 5.27
N TYR A 60 -1.15 -13.81 5.72
CA TYR A 60 -0.58 -14.17 7.02
C TYR A 60 0.45 -15.28 6.84
N PRO A 61 1.38 -15.45 7.79
CA PRO A 61 2.25 -16.62 7.82
C PRO A 61 1.40 -17.89 7.92
N HIS A 62 1.73 -18.87 7.09
CA HIS A 62 1.18 -20.22 7.17
C HIS A 62 2.33 -21.22 7.31
N LEU A 63 2.19 -22.12 8.27
CA LEU A 63 3.13 -23.21 8.49
C LEU A 63 2.71 -24.40 7.65
N ARG A 64 3.65 -24.99 6.91
CA ARG A 64 3.41 -26.23 6.17
C ARG A 64 3.27 -27.40 7.14
N GLN A 65 2.15 -28.10 7.06
CA GLN A 65 1.89 -29.38 7.70
C GLN A 65 2.18 -30.55 6.75
N ALA A 66 1.94 -31.77 7.23
CA ALA A 66 1.91 -32.97 6.41
C ALA A 66 0.95 -32.80 5.21
N ASP A 67 1.21 -33.55 4.15
CA ASP A 67 0.32 -33.67 2.99
C ASP A 67 0.05 -32.38 2.21
N GLY A 68 0.92 -31.37 2.36
CA GLY A 68 0.84 -30.12 1.60
C GLY A 68 -0.19 -29.11 2.14
N ILE A 69 -0.81 -29.40 3.28
CA ILE A 69 -1.71 -28.48 3.97
C ILE A 69 -0.90 -27.37 4.65
N PHE A 70 -1.45 -26.16 4.66
CA PHE A 70 -0.90 -24.98 5.31
C PHE A 70 -1.83 -24.48 6.40
N VAL A 71 -1.30 -24.22 7.59
CA VAL A 71 -2.08 -23.71 8.73
C VAL A 71 -1.76 -22.25 8.97
N CYS A 72 -2.76 -21.39 8.95
CA CYS A 72 -2.61 -19.97 9.26
C CYS A 72 -2.22 -19.76 10.71
N SER A 73 -1.13 -19.04 10.98
CA SER A 73 -0.68 -18.74 12.35
C SER A 73 -1.60 -17.77 13.10
N ASN A 74 -2.43 -17.00 12.39
CA ASN A 74 -3.33 -16.01 12.99
C ASN A 74 -4.69 -16.59 13.42
N CYS A 75 -5.26 -17.50 12.63
CA CYS A 75 -6.61 -18.04 12.89
C CYS A 75 -6.71 -19.57 12.90
N GLY A 76 -5.60 -20.30 12.68
CA GLY A 76 -5.57 -21.76 12.61
C GLY A 76 -6.25 -22.36 11.38
N GLY A 77 -6.70 -21.55 10.42
CA GLY A 77 -7.39 -22.01 9.23
C GLY A 77 -6.46 -22.82 8.30
N LEU A 78 -7.00 -23.91 7.76
CA LEU A 78 -6.28 -24.77 6.81
C LEU A 78 -6.40 -24.20 5.38
N LYS A 79 -5.33 -24.33 4.60
CA LYS A 79 -5.24 -23.92 3.20
C LYS A 79 -4.45 -24.95 2.41
N GLY A 80 -4.87 -25.28 1.19
CA GLY A 80 -4.08 -26.14 0.29
C GLY A 80 -4.21 -27.65 0.51
N ALA A 81 -5.27 -28.12 1.18
CA ALA A 81 -5.71 -29.50 0.94
C ALA A 81 -6.17 -29.56 -0.51
N ALA A 82 -5.41 -30.27 -1.36
CA ALA A 82 -5.88 -30.63 -2.68
C ALA A 82 -7.16 -31.46 -2.50
N ALA A 83 -8.25 -31.03 -3.14
CA ALA A 83 -9.32 -31.94 -3.51
C ALA A 83 -8.89 -32.73 -4.74
#